data_AF-A0A938VVI5-F1
#
_entry.id   AF-A0A938VVI5-F1
#
_cell.length_a   1.000
_cell.length_b   1.000
_cell.length_c   1.000
_cell.angle_alpha   90.00
_cell.angle_beta   90.00
_cell.angle_gamma   90.00
#
_symmetry.space_group_name_H-M   'P 1'
#
loop_
_entity.id
_entity.type
_entity.pdbx_description
1 polymer ?
#
loop_
_entity_poly.entity_id
_entity_poly.type
_entity_poly.pdbx_seq_one_letter_code
_entity_poly.pdbx_strand_id
1 'polypeptide(L)'
;MAQGRMAWLDVTKGWAILWVVYFHSFTCWIKPPSPIGNNFFNEVGRPETWTGPLSFLEGMGRVVGIGISQLSFHAVGLFIVASGFVLAQSAARAAQKGGVSWGSWITSRLVRLYPMYWFAHLVYLLSPFQAKMEPLDWRLWVSLSGFRFLWIDWNFFYLNAAWWYFCLIIQLFALFPLLFWALRRLGPVPFFLLATLIGFGARYVMLYVHPVSGQFVLGGCGLSRMPEFAFGMVLGALHARNTDKFESWLLRGPGFCTGFLLYPVALAVYHLPKGYVAVDLLTGVACFLVVAGAAGFWSRLPGLGKWLAVAGTFSYGIYLIHQPYAIYFASFLKGQPAWQAVPLLILLAVALAIWGGLLEKFLNRWMSPPVAPKPTHP
;
A
#
# COMPACT_ATOMS: atom_id res chain seq x y z
N MET A 1 -1.37 -23.49 19.95
CA MET A 1 -1.09 -22.07 19.67
C MET A 1 -1.10 -21.87 18.16
N ALA A 2 -1.93 -20.98 17.62
CA ALA A 2 -2.06 -20.80 16.17
C ALA A 2 -0.80 -20.14 15.58
N GLN A 3 0.18 -20.97 15.18
CA GLN A 3 1.41 -20.63 14.43
C GLN A 3 1.14 -20.10 13.00
N GLY A 4 -0.03 -19.54 12.73
CA GLY A 4 -0.53 -19.30 11.37
C GLY A 4 -0.47 -17.87 10.85
N ARG A 5 -0.30 -16.87 11.73
CA ARG A 5 -0.46 -15.46 11.37
C ARG A 5 0.73 -14.61 11.80
N MET A 6 1.45 -14.05 10.82
CA MET A 6 2.60 -13.18 11.04
C MET A 6 2.11 -11.83 11.60
N ALA A 7 2.04 -11.72 12.92
CA ALA A 7 1.49 -10.54 13.60
C ALA A 7 2.19 -9.24 13.21
N TRP A 8 3.52 -9.27 13.01
CA TRP A 8 4.30 -8.11 12.56
C TRP A 8 3.84 -7.59 11.19
N LEU A 9 3.39 -8.48 10.29
CA LEU A 9 2.94 -8.10 8.97
C LEU A 9 1.58 -7.42 9.04
N ASP A 10 0.68 -7.89 9.90
CA ASP A 10 -0.59 -7.20 10.17
C ASP A 10 -0.33 -5.81 10.78
N VAL A 11 0.59 -5.68 11.74
CA VAL A 11 0.98 -4.38 12.29
C VAL A 11 1.54 -3.45 11.20
N THR A 12 2.43 -3.97 10.35
CA THR A 12 3.03 -3.25 9.21
C THR A 12 1.94 -2.70 8.28
N LYS A 13 1.01 -3.57 7.86
CA LYS A 13 -0.12 -3.19 7.01
C LYS A 13 -1.04 -2.18 7.68
N GLY A 14 -1.29 -2.34 8.98
CA GLY A 14 -2.15 -1.45 9.76
C GLY A 14 -1.59 -0.04 9.85
N TRP A 15 -0.30 0.08 10.14
CA TRP A 15 0.36 1.38 10.15
C TRP A 15 0.38 1.99 8.74
N ALA A 16 0.75 1.21 7.73
CA ALA A 16 0.79 1.67 6.34
C ALA A 16 -0.58 2.18 5.86
N ILE A 17 -1.68 1.45 6.11
CA ILE A 17 -3.01 1.88 5.66
C ILE A 17 -3.47 3.14 6.37
N LEU A 18 -3.25 3.26 7.69
CA LEU A 18 -3.59 4.48 8.43
C LEU A 18 -2.81 5.69 7.93
N TRP A 19 -1.53 5.49 7.58
CA TRP A 19 -0.69 6.53 7.01
C TRP A 19 -1.19 6.98 5.63
N VAL A 20 -1.64 6.04 4.78
CA VAL A 20 -2.29 6.35 3.49
C VAL A 20 -3.59 7.15 3.69
N VAL A 21 -4.44 6.76 4.64
CA VAL A 21 -5.69 7.49 4.93
C VAL A 21 -5.40 8.90 5.43
N TYR A 22 -4.42 9.03 6.34
CA TYR A 22 -3.97 10.32 6.84
C TYR A 22 -3.46 11.20 5.69
N PHE A 23 -2.63 10.67 4.78
CA PHE A 23 -2.13 11.42 3.62
C PHE A 23 -3.22 11.96 2.70
N HIS A 24 -4.20 11.13 2.34
CA HIS A 24 -5.31 11.60 1.49
C HIS A 24 -6.14 12.68 2.21
N SER A 25 -6.31 12.55 3.53
CA SER A 25 -7.01 13.57 4.33
C SER A 25 -6.18 14.85 4.42
N PHE A 26 -4.88 14.74 4.68
CA PHE A 26 -3.93 15.84 4.77
C PHE A 26 -3.83 16.64 3.47
N THR A 27 -3.74 15.97 2.32
CA THR A 27 -3.67 16.62 1.00
C THR A 27 -4.98 17.30 0.58
N CYS A 28 -6.10 16.91 1.19
CA CYS A 28 -7.39 17.60 1.03
C CYS A 28 -7.51 18.83 1.94
N TRP A 29 -6.86 18.82 3.11
CA TRP A 29 -6.78 19.95 4.02
C TRP A 29 -5.84 21.04 3.49
N ILE A 30 -4.62 20.67 3.12
CA ILE A 30 -3.56 21.57 2.64
C ILE A 30 -2.77 20.94 1.50
N LYS A 31 -2.23 21.76 0.59
CA LYS A 31 -1.32 21.33 -0.49
C LYS A 31 0.06 21.95 -0.30
N PRO A 32 0.89 21.44 0.61
CA PRO A 32 2.22 21.98 0.83
C PRO A 32 3.20 21.56 -0.29
N PRO A 33 4.37 22.21 -0.39
CA PRO A 33 5.45 21.77 -1.27
C PRO A 33 5.79 20.30 -1.07
N SER A 34 6.10 19.60 -2.16
CA SER A 34 6.38 18.16 -2.09
C SER A 34 7.80 17.87 -1.65
N PRO A 35 8.05 16.85 -0.79
CA PRO A 35 9.40 16.46 -0.36
C PRO A 35 10.33 16.00 -1.47
N ILE A 36 9.77 15.63 -2.62
CA ILE A 36 10.52 15.28 -3.84
C ILE A 36 10.82 16.50 -4.73
N GLY A 37 10.39 17.70 -4.33
CA GLY A 37 10.68 18.95 -5.03
C GLY A 37 12.06 19.50 -4.67
N ASN A 38 12.76 20.07 -5.66
CA ASN A 38 14.14 20.56 -5.51
C ASN A 38 14.33 21.59 -4.38
N ASN A 39 13.29 22.37 -4.05
CA ASN A 39 13.36 23.46 -3.07
C ASN A 39 12.57 23.17 -1.79
N PHE A 40 12.18 21.92 -1.54
CA PHE A 40 11.33 21.57 -0.40
C PHE A 40 11.83 22.13 0.93
N PHE A 41 13.12 21.94 1.22
CA PHE A 41 13.73 22.38 2.47
C PHE A 41 13.68 23.90 2.63
N ASN A 42 13.93 24.64 1.55
CA ASN A 42 13.90 26.10 1.57
C ASN A 42 12.45 26.61 1.71
N GLU A 43 11.51 26.07 0.94
CA GLU A 43 10.10 26.51 0.94
C GLU A 43 9.38 26.23 2.27
N VAL A 44 9.67 25.08 2.88
CA VAL A 44 9.01 24.64 4.12
C VAL A 44 9.78 25.03 5.36
N GLY A 45 11.10 24.84 5.36
CA GLY A 45 11.97 25.11 6.49
C GLY A 45 12.20 26.60 6.72
N ARG A 46 12.22 27.40 5.64
CA ARG A 46 12.48 28.85 5.67
C ARG A 46 13.73 29.19 6.48
N PRO A 47 14.90 28.64 6.12
CA PRO A 47 16.14 28.81 6.88
C PRO A 47 16.54 30.28 7.08
N GLU A 48 16.10 31.17 6.20
CA GLU A 48 16.27 32.62 6.33
C GLU A 48 15.61 33.22 7.58
N THR A 49 14.63 32.53 8.17
CA THR A 49 13.96 32.96 9.41
C THR A 49 14.56 32.36 10.69
N TRP A 50 15.61 31.54 10.58
CA TRP A 50 16.21 30.86 11.73
C TRP A 50 17.19 31.76 12.47
N THR A 51 16.65 32.67 13.29
CA THR A 51 17.44 33.61 14.09
C THR A 51 17.83 33.05 15.46
N GLY A 52 17.29 31.90 15.86
CA GLY A 52 17.65 31.21 17.10
C GLY A 52 17.15 29.76 17.19
N PRO A 53 17.44 29.07 18.31
CA PRO A 53 17.12 27.64 18.47
C PRO A 53 15.63 27.31 18.32
N LEU A 54 14.74 28.17 18.82
CA LEU A 54 13.29 27.95 18.73
C LEU A 54 12.79 28.02 17.28
N SER A 55 13.19 29.06 16.52
CA SER A 55 12.83 29.20 15.10
C SER A 55 13.41 28.07 14.24
N PHE A 56 14.61 27.57 14.59
CA PHE A 56 15.22 26.41 13.95
C PHE A 56 14.39 25.14 14.20
N LEU A 57 14.05 24.86 15.47
CA LEU A 57 13.25 23.69 15.83
C LEU A 57 11.86 23.74 15.20
N GLU A 58 11.24 24.92 15.12
CA GLU A 58 9.97 25.10 14.42
C GLU A 58 10.10 24.82 12.93
N GLY A 59 11.09 25.40 12.25
CA GLY A 59 11.35 25.16 10.83
C GLY A 59 11.62 23.69 10.52
N MET A 60 12.47 23.05 11.33
CA MET A 60 12.73 21.61 11.22
C MET A 60 11.49 20.76 11.51
N GLY A 61 10.70 21.13 12.51
CA GLY A 61 9.42 20.48 12.82
C GLY A 61 8.46 20.54 11.64
N ARG A 62 8.39 21.66 10.92
CA ARG A 62 7.60 21.81 9.69
C ARG A 62 8.11 20.91 8.58
N VAL A 63 9.42 20.92 8.31
CA VAL A 63 10.06 20.07 7.27
C VAL A 63 9.77 18.60 7.53
N VAL A 64 9.98 18.13 8.77
CA VAL A 64 9.74 16.74 9.15
C VAL A 64 8.25 16.41 9.11
N GLY A 65 7.40 17.26 9.68
CA GLY A 65 5.95 17.04 9.75
C GLY A 65 5.30 16.97 8.38
N ILE A 66 5.59 17.94 7.50
CA ILE A 66 5.09 17.94 6.12
C ILE A 66 5.74 16.81 5.32
N GLY A 67 7.04 16.58 5.51
CA GLY A 67 7.80 15.51 4.88
C GLY A 67 7.16 14.14 5.11
N ILE A 68 7.00 13.75 6.36
CA ILE A 68 6.37 12.49 6.76
C ILE A 68 4.91 12.43 6.29
N SER A 69 4.17 13.53 6.39
CA SER A 69 2.76 13.57 5.95
C SER A 69 2.63 13.28 4.44
N GLN A 70 3.52 13.83 3.62
CA GLN A 70 3.49 13.64 2.17
C GLN A 70 4.08 12.31 1.72
N LEU A 71 5.17 11.82 2.33
CA LEU A 71 5.84 10.58 1.91
C LEU A 71 4.98 9.32 2.07
N SER A 72 3.84 9.42 2.75
CA SER A 72 2.88 8.32 2.93
C SER A 72 2.41 7.67 1.63
N PHE A 73 2.44 8.36 0.48
CA PHE A 73 2.05 7.73 -0.79
C PHE A 73 2.98 6.57 -1.18
N HIS A 74 4.24 6.56 -0.71
CA HIS A 74 5.16 5.43 -0.89
C HIS A 74 4.70 4.15 -0.17
N ALA A 75 3.76 4.24 0.78
CA ALA A 75 3.17 3.07 1.43
C ALA A 75 2.42 2.15 0.45
N VAL A 76 2.00 2.66 -0.72
CA VAL A 76 1.49 1.81 -1.80
C VAL A 76 2.56 0.83 -2.30
N GLY A 77 3.80 1.32 -2.51
CA GLY A 77 4.95 0.47 -2.86
C GLY A 77 5.22 -0.61 -1.80
N LEU A 78 5.10 -0.25 -0.52
CA LEU A 78 5.16 -1.22 0.58
C LEU A 78 4.08 -2.30 0.46
N PHE A 79 2.83 -1.96 0.14
CA PHE A 79 1.77 -2.94 -0.05
C PHE A 79 2.04 -3.90 -1.21
N ILE A 80 2.71 -3.43 -2.27
CA ILE A 80 3.13 -4.27 -3.40
C ILE A 80 4.20 -5.28 -2.95
N VAL A 81 5.23 -4.82 -2.20
CA VAL A 81 6.25 -5.69 -1.59
C VAL A 81 5.60 -6.71 -0.65
N ALA A 82 4.71 -6.26 0.25
CA ALA A 82 4.01 -7.13 1.18
C ALA A 82 3.13 -8.17 0.46
N SER A 83 2.51 -7.78 -0.66
CA SER A 83 1.70 -8.70 -1.49
C SER A 83 2.57 -9.78 -2.11
N GLY A 84 3.71 -9.43 -2.71
CA GLY A 84 4.67 -10.39 -3.25
C GLY A 84 5.16 -11.39 -2.19
N PHE A 85 5.46 -10.89 -1.00
CA PHE A 85 5.87 -11.70 0.16
C PHE A 85 4.81 -12.73 0.56
N VAL A 86 3.56 -12.29 0.78
CA VAL A 86 2.46 -13.17 1.21
C VAL A 86 2.10 -14.19 0.14
N LEU A 87 2.08 -13.77 -1.13
CA LEU A 87 1.74 -14.67 -2.23
C LEU A 87 2.81 -15.75 -2.42
N ALA A 88 4.10 -15.38 -2.38
CA ALA A 88 5.20 -16.35 -2.44
C ALA A 88 5.14 -17.36 -1.28
N GLN A 89 4.89 -16.90 -0.06
CA GLN A 89 4.71 -17.76 1.11
C GLN A 89 3.52 -18.71 0.95
N SER A 90 2.37 -18.19 0.50
CA SER A 90 1.17 -19.02 0.30
C SER A 90 1.37 -20.06 -0.80
N ALA A 91 2.01 -19.70 -1.91
CA ALA A 91 2.29 -20.62 -3.01
C ALA A 91 3.36 -21.65 -2.64
N ALA A 92 4.39 -21.27 -1.87
CA ALA A 92 5.39 -22.21 -1.35
C ALA A 92 4.75 -23.27 -0.44
N ARG A 93 3.86 -22.85 0.47
CA ARG A 93 3.11 -23.79 1.34
C ARG A 93 2.18 -24.70 0.54
N ALA A 94 1.51 -24.19 -0.48
CA ALA A 94 0.68 -25.02 -1.36
C ALA A 94 1.55 -26.03 -2.14
N ALA A 95 2.68 -25.59 -2.69
CA ALA A 95 3.62 -26.46 -3.40
C ALA A 95 4.19 -27.58 -2.51
N GLN A 96 4.44 -27.32 -1.22
CA GLN A 96 4.86 -28.33 -0.25
C GLN A 96 3.77 -29.39 0.02
N LYS A 97 2.49 -29.05 -0.14
CA LYS A 97 1.34 -29.93 0.12
C LYS A 97 0.91 -30.78 -1.09
N GLY A 98 1.72 -30.85 -2.15
CA GLY A 98 1.42 -31.66 -3.35
C GLY A 98 1.21 -30.86 -4.63
N GLY A 99 1.58 -29.58 -4.66
CA GLY A 99 1.55 -28.74 -5.86
C GLY A 99 0.55 -27.58 -5.76
N VAL A 100 0.57 -26.70 -6.77
CA VAL A 100 -0.32 -25.53 -6.83
C VAL A 100 -1.29 -25.69 -8.00
N SER A 101 -2.57 -25.85 -7.70
CA SER A 101 -3.63 -25.72 -8.70
C SER A 101 -3.86 -24.23 -8.96
N TRP A 102 -3.25 -23.68 -10.01
CA TRP A 102 -3.25 -22.23 -10.26
C TRP A 102 -4.64 -21.64 -10.43
N GLY A 103 -5.56 -22.34 -11.12
CA GLY A 103 -6.94 -21.90 -11.27
C GLY A 103 -7.62 -21.72 -9.91
N SER A 104 -7.62 -22.76 -9.07
CA SER A 104 -8.19 -22.69 -7.72
C SER A 104 -7.48 -21.66 -6.82
N TRP A 105 -6.16 -21.55 -6.95
CA TRP A 105 -5.35 -20.60 -6.19
C TRP A 105 -5.68 -19.14 -6.53
N ILE A 106 -5.90 -18.83 -7.81
CA ILE A 106 -6.32 -17.49 -8.27
C ILE A 106 -7.77 -17.26 -7.86
N THR A 107 -8.68 -18.19 -8.15
CA THR A 107 -10.11 -18.06 -7.85
C THR A 107 -10.36 -17.82 -6.37
N SER A 108 -9.72 -18.56 -5.47
CA SER A 108 -9.85 -18.36 -4.01
C SER A 108 -9.47 -16.94 -3.54
N ARG A 109 -8.61 -16.24 -4.28
CA ARG A 109 -8.25 -14.85 -3.98
C ARG A 109 -9.22 -13.87 -4.60
N LEU A 110 -9.61 -14.09 -5.84
CA LEU A 110 -10.60 -13.24 -6.51
C LEU A 110 -11.93 -13.27 -5.77
N VAL A 111 -12.42 -14.44 -5.34
CA VAL A 111 -13.65 -14.58 -4.54
C VAL A 111 -13.53 -13.89 -3.18
N ARG A 112 -12.33 -13.69 -2.63
CA ARG A 112 -12.12 -12.91 -1.41
C ARG A 112 -12.13 -11.40 -1.68
N LEU A 113 -11.61 -10.96 -2.83
CA LEU A 113 -11.43 -9.53 -3.14
C LEU A 113 -12.68 -8.89 -3.76
N TYR A 114 -13.27 -9.53 -4.79
CA TYR A 114 -14.38 -8.95 -5.55
C TYR A 114 -15.61 -8.60 -4.71
N PRO A 115 -16.07 -9.43 -3.76
CA PRO A 115 -17.26 -9.07 -2.99
C PRO A 115 -17.09 -7.77 -2.21
N MET A 116 -15.93 -7.54 -1.58
CA MET A 116 -15.68 -6.29 -0.86
C MET A 116 -15.48 -5.12 -1.82
N TYR A 117 -14.89 -5.37 -3.00
CA TYR A 117 -14.78 -4.36 -4.05
C TYR A 117 -16.16 -3.90 -4.57
N TRP A 118 -17.06 -4.83 -4.87
CA TRP A 118 -18.43 -4.51 -5.28
C TRP A 118 -19.24 -3.88 -4.15
N PHE A 119 -19.04 -4.35 -2.92
CA PHE A 119 -19.67 -3.73 -1.76
C PHE A 119 -19.21 -2.28 -1.55
N ALA A 120 -17.94 -1.98 -1.82
CA ALA A 120 -17.44 -0.60 -1.82
C ALA A 120 -18.08 0.27 -2.92
N HIS A 121 -18.41 -0.30 -4.09
CA HIS A 121 -19.20 0.41 -5.10
C HIS A 121 -20.61 0.70 -4.57
N LEU A 122 -21.26 -0.27 -3.95
CA LEU A 122 -22.57 -0.07 -3.35
C LEU A 122 -22.55 1.03 -2.28
N VAL A 123 -21.56 1.01 -1.38
CA VAL A 123 -21.35 2.06 -0.38
C VAL A 123 -21.11 3.42 -1.06
N TYR A 124 -20.33 3.46 -2.15
CA TYR A 124 -20.14 4.68 -2.93
C TYR A 124 -21.43 5.19 -3.58
N LEU A 125 -22.34 4.31 -3.99
CA LEU A 125 -23.61 4.75 -4.57
C LEU A 125 -24.58 5.26 -3.49
N LEU A 126 -24.65 4.56 -2.35
CA LEU A 126 -25.67 4.81 -1.33
C LEU A 126 -25.28 5.85 -0.28
N SER A 127 -24.00 5.97 0.08
CA SER A 127 -23.62 6.83 1.20
C SER A 127 -23.75 8.32 0.84
N PRO A 128 -24.41 9.13 1.69
CA PRO A 128 -24.56 10.57 1.45
C PRO A 128 -23.34 11.39 1.92
N PHE A 129 -22.46 10.81 2.75
CA PHE A 129 -21.40 11.54 3.46
C PHE A 129 -20.03 11.46 2.77
N GLN A 130 -19.99 11.49 1.44
CA GLN A 130 -18.78 11.28 0.66
C GLN A 130 -18.78 12.17 -0.60
N ALA A 131 -17.58 12.49 -1.08
CA ALA A 131 -17.42 13.30 -2.27
C ALA A 131 -17.73 12.47 -3.53
N LYS A 132 -18.78 12.88 -4.27
CA LYS A 132 -19.16 12.33 -5.57
C LYS A 132 -18.84 13.36 -6.66
N MET A 133 -17.70 13.19 -7.31
CA MET A 133 -17.19 14.15 -8.31
C MET A 133 -17.45 13.72 -9.75
N GLU A 134 -17.72 12.42 -9.98
CA GLU A 134 -17.92 11.85 -11.30
C GLU A 134 -19.40 11.52 -11.55
N PRO A 135 -19.92 11.72 -12.77
CA PRO A 135 -21.24 11.25 -13.14
C PRO A 135 -21.28 9.71 -13.17
N LEU A 136 -22.47 9.14 -12.98
CA LEU A 136 -22.69 7.70 -13.17
C LEU A 136 -22.96 7.40 -14.64
N ASP A 137 -22.02 6.72 -15.29
CA ASP A 137 -22.12 6.35 -16.70
C ASP A 137 -21.59 4.93 -16.96
N TRP A 138 -21.38 4.58 -18.24
CA TRP A 138 -20.91 3.26 -18.70
C TRP A 138 -19.61 2.80 -18.03
N ARG A 139 -18.77 3.73 -17.56
CA ARG A 139 -17.51 3.44 -16.86
C ARG A 139 -17.74 2.67 -15.55
N LEU A 140 -18.96 2.68 -15.00
CA LEU A 140 -19.35 1.85 -13.86
C LEU A 140 -19.16 0.36 -14.16
N TRP A 141 -19.51 -0.10 -15.36
CA TRP A 141 -19.35 -1.51 -15.73
C TRP A 141 -17.88 -1.90 -15.83
N VAL A 142 -17.05 -1.04 -16.43
CA VAL A 142 -15.59 -1.22 -16.47
C VAL A 142 -15.03 -1.23 -15.05
N SER A 143 -15.47 -0.32 -14.19
CA SER A 143 -15.06 -0.25 -12.80
C SER A 143 -15.39 -1.52 -12.03
N LEU A 144 -16.61 -2.05 -12.16
CA LEU A 144 -17.05 -3.27 -11.47
C LEU A 144 -16.23 -4.50 -11.87
N SER A 145 -15.73 -4.56 -13.11
CA SER A 145 -14.81 -5.62 -13.55
C SER A 145 -13.40 -5.50 -12.96
N GLY A 146 -13.01 -4.32 -12.48
CA GLY A 146 -11.65 -4.04 -12.03
C GLY A 146 -10.65 -3.76 -13.16
N PHE A 147 -11.03 -3.89 -14.43
CA PHE A 147 -10.16 -3.65 -15.60
C PHE A 147 -10.03 -2.16 -15.94
N ARG A 148 -9.62 -1.36 -14.95
CA ARG A 148 -9.47 0.10 -15.05
C ARG A 148 -8.34 0.57 -15.98
N PHE A 149 -7.54 -0.35 -16.51
CA PHE A 149 -6.54 -0.07 -17.53
C PHE A 149 -7.17 0.11 -18.93
N LEU A 150 -8.41 -0.33 -19.14
CA LEU A 150 -9.15 -0.08 -20.38
C LEU A 150 -9.57 1.39 -20.44
N TRP A 151 -9.24 2.09 -21.53
CA TRP A 151 -9.41 3.54 -21.66
C TRP A 151 -8.84 4.28 -20.44
N ILE A 152 -7.54 4.06 -20.20
CA ILE A 152 -6.90 4.36 -18.92
C ILE A 152 -7.20 5.77 -18.42
N ASP A 153 -7.10 6.78 -19.30
CA ASP A 153 -7.26 8.19 -18.93
C ASP A 153 -8.63 8.53 -18.35
N TRP A 154 -9.66 7.73 -18.67
CA TRP A 154 -11.04 7.95 -18.24
C TRP A 154 -11.47 7.06 -17.07
N ASN A 155 -10.87 5.86 -16.95
CA ASN A 155 -11.32 4.82 -16.03
C ASN A 155 -10.41 4.61 -14.82
N PHE A 156 -9.13 4.99 -14.92
CA PHE A 156 -8.13 4.65 -13.91
C PHE A 156 -8.52 5.15 -12.51
N PHE A 157 -8.98 6.40 -12.42
CA PHE A 157 -9.40 7.04 -11.17
C PHE A 157 -10.91 7.20 -11.00
N TYR A 158 -11.72 6.60 -11.89
CA TYR A 158 -13.18 6.77 -11.89
C TYR A 158 -13.82 6.42 -10.53
N LEU A 159 -14.78 7.23 -10.06
CA LEU A 159 -15.48 7.22 -8.76
C LEU A 159 -14.58 7.41 -7.53
N ASN A 160 -13.58 6.56 -7.38
CA ASN A 160 -12.63 6.56 -6.27
C ASN A 160 -11.24 6.31 -6.84
N ALA A 161 -10.35 7.29 -6.70
CA ALA A 161 -9.01 7.20 -7.26
C ALA A 161 -8.25 5.99 -6.70
N ALA A 162 -8.38 5.65 -5.41
CA ALA A 162 -7.70 4.52 -4.79
C ALA A 162 -8.01 3.18 -5.47
N TRP A 163 -9.14 3.03 -6.15
CA TRP A 163 -9.48 1.75 -6.78
C TRP A 163 -8.56 1.35 -7.95
N TRP A 164 -7.68 2.24 -8.43
CA TRP A 164 -6.63 1.88 -9.38
C TRP A 164 -5.76 0.70 -8.92
N TYR A 165 -5.50 0.58 -7.61
CA TYR A 165 -4.68 -0.51 -7.07
C TYR A 165 -5.34 -1.88 -7.22
N PHE A 166 -6.67 -1.95 -7.24
CA PHE A 166 -7.39 -3.20 -7.48
C PHE A 166 -7.10 -3.76 -8.88
N CYS A 167 -7.04 -2.88 -9.88
CA CYS A 167 -6.62 -3.22 -11.24
C CYS A 167 -5.20 -3.81 -11.26
N LEU A 168 -4.26 -3.18 -10.54
CA LEU A 168 -2.89 -3.70 -10.41
C LEU A 168 -2.86 -5.10 -9.75
N ILE A 169 -3.65 -5.33 -8.69
CA ILE A 169 -3.70 -6.64 -8.02
C ILE A 169 -4.09 -7.75 -9.01
N ILE A 170 -5.12 -7.52 -9.83
CA ILE A 170 -5.59 -8.52 -10.82
C ILE A 170 -4.47 -8.86 -11.80
N GLN A 171 -3.76 -7.84 -12.31
CA GLN A 171 -2.64 -8.04 -13.23
C GLN A 171 -1.50 -8.84 -12.57
N LEU A 172 -1.14 -8.51 -11.33
CA LEU A 172 -0.11 -9.24 -10.58
C LEU A 172 -0.53 -10.69 -10.28
N PHE A 173 -1.81 -10.96 -10.02
CA PHE A 173 -2.31 -12.33 -9.87
C PHE A 173 -2.22 -13.12 -11.16
N ALA A 174 -2.51 -12.50 -12.31
CA ALA A 174 -2.36 -13.14 -13.61
C ALA A 174 -0.89 -13.47 -13.92
N LEU A 175 0.04 -12.56 -13.57
CA LEU A 175 1.49 -12.78 -13.75
C LEU A 175 2.09 -13.76 -12.73
N PHE A 176 1.49 -13.91 -11.56
CA PHE A 176 2.08 -14.62 -10.43
C PHE A 176 2.49 -16.07 -10.71
N PRO A 177 1.72 -16.92 -11.42
CA PRO A 177 2.14 -18.29 -11.73
C PRO A 177 3.48 -18.36 -12.47
N LEU A 178 3.69 -17.47 -13.46
CA LEU A 178 4.92 -17.37 -14.22
C LEU A 178 6.07 -16.87 -13.34
N LEU A 179 5.83 -15.84 -12.53
CA LEU A 179 6.82 -15.29 -11.62
C LEU A 179 7.25 -16.33 -10.57
N PHE A 180 6.31 -17.09 -10.02
CA PHE A 180 6.61 -18.11 -9.03
C PHE A 180 7.37 -19.29 -9.64
N TRP A 181 7.02 -19.70 -10.86
CA TRP A 181 7.79 -20.67 -11.62
C TRP A 181 9.23 -20.19 -11.84
N ALA A 182 9.42 -18.95 -12.29
CA ALA A 182 10.74 -18.36 -12.52
C ALA A 182 11.56 -18.29 -11.21
N LEU A 183 10.95 -17.86 -10.10
CA LEU A 183 11.58 -17.84 -8.78
C LEU A 183 12.08 -19.22 -8.35
N ARG A 184 11.28 -20.28 -8.58
CA ARG A 184 11.67 -21.65 -8.24
C ARG A 184 12.76 -22.19 -9.16
N ARG A 185 12.71 -21.84 -10.46
CA ARG A 185 13.64 -22.37 -11.47
C ARG A 185 15.00 -21.68 -11.42
N LEU A 186 15.02 -20.36 -11.27
CA LEU A 186 16.23 -19.53 -11.34
C LEU A 186 16.84 -19.28 -9.95
N GLY A 187 16.06 -19.44 -8.88
CA GLY A 187 16.43 -19.02 -7.54
C GLY A 187 16.24 -17.51 -7.31
N PRO A 188 16.40 -17.02 -6.07
CA PRO A 188 15.96 -15.67 -5.69
C PRO A 188 16.70 -14.53 -6.40
N VAL A 189 18.03 -14.63 -6.52
CA VAL A 189 18.86 -13.54 -7.08
C VAL A 189 18.65 -13.38 -8.59
N PRO A 190 18.81 -14.43 -9.43
CA PRO A 190 18.64 -14.26 -10.87
C PRO A 190 17.18 -13.93 -11.24
N PHE A 191 16.21 -14.47 -10.50
CA PHE A 191 14.80 -14.06 -10.64
C PHE A 191 14.60 -12.56 -10.40
N PHE A 192 15.17 -12.02 -9.32
CA PHE A 192 15.02 -10.60 -9.01
C PHE A 192 15.66 -9.70 -10.06
N LEU A 193 16.85 -10.05 -10.53
CA LEU A 193 17.53 -9.31 -11.58
C LEU A 193 16.72 -9.32 -12.88
N LEU A 194 16.18 -10.48 -13.27
CA LEU A 194 15.34 -10.60 -14.46
C LEU A 194 14.04 -9.79 -14.33
N ALA A 195 13.34 -9.90 -13.20
CA ALA A 195 12.11 -9.14 -12.95
C ALA A 195 12.38 -7.63 -12.93
N THR A 196 13.50 -7.21 -12.34
CA THR A 196 13.91 -5.80 -12.32
C THR A 196 14.23 -5.31 -13.72
N LEU A 197 14.98 -6.09 -14.51
CA LEU A 197 15.33 -5.75 -15.90
C LEU A 197 14.07 -5.57 -16.76
N ILE A 198 13.13 -6.53 -16.70
CA ILE A 198 11.88 -6.47 -17.47
C ILE A 198 11.02 -5.28 -17.00
N GLY A 199 10.89 -5.09 -15.68
CA GLY A 199 10.07 -4.00 -15.13
C GLY A 199 10.63 -2.61 -15.44
N PHE A 200 11.94 -2.42 -15.28
CA PHE A 200 12.62 -1.18 -15.65
C PHE A 200 12.61 -0.97 -17.17
N GLY A 201 12.77 -2.03 -17.96
CA GLY A 201 12.61 -1.98 -19.41
C GLY A 201 11.22 -1.50 -19.82
N ALA A 202 10.16 -2.06 -19.22
CA ALA A 202 8.79 -1.63 -19.48
C ALA A 202 8.56 -0.16 -19.11
N ARG A 203 9.05 0.28 -17.94
CA ARG A 203 8.99 1.69 -17.52
C ARG A 203 9.77 2.60 -18.46
N TYR A 204 10.98 2.22 -18.84
CA TYR A 204 11.81 2.99 -19.76
C TYR A 204 11.13 3.17 -21.11
N VAL A 205 10.54 2.10 -21.64
CA VAL A 205 9.75 2.17 -22.88
C VAL A 205 8.59 3.13 -22.72
N MET A 206 7.76 2.98 -21.68
CA MET A 206 6.57 3.80 -21.44
C MET A 206 6.85 5.26 -21.09
N LEU A 207 8.05 5.58 -20.59
CA LEU A 207 8.43 6.95 -20.20
C LEU A 207 9.22 7.69 -21.28
N TYR A 208 10.06 6.98 -22.05
CA TYR A 208 11.07 7.62 -22.92
C TYR A 208 11.09 7.16 -24.37
N VAL A 209 10.67 5.92 -24.67
CA VAL A 209 10.71 5.40 -26.05
C VAL A 209 9.36 5.57 -26.74
N HIS A 210 8.29 5.18 -26.04
CA HIS A 210 6.91 5.34 -26.46
C HIS A 210 6.12 5.92 -25.27
N PRO A 211 6.20 7.25 -25.06
CA PRO A 211 5.52 7.90 -23.94
C PRO A 211 4.01 7.63 -23.95
N VAL A 212 3.52 7.02 -22.89
CA VAL A 212 2.09 6.77 -22.66
C VAL A 212 1.61 7.50 -21.42
N SER A 213 0.30 7.45 -21.15
CA SER A 213 -0.28 7.98 -19.91
C SER A 213 0.49 7.47 -18.68
N GLY A 214 0.88 8.39 -17.79
CA GLY A 214 1.59 8.06 -16.54
C GLY A 214 0.82 7.08 -15.64
N GLN A 215 -0.49 6.94 -15.86
CA GLN A 215 -1.34 5.96 -15.20
C GLN A 215 -0.92 4.51 -15.52
N PHE A 216 -0.39 4.24 -16.72
CA PHE A 216 0.18 2.93 -17.06
C PHE A 216 1.42 2.62 -16.22
N VAL A 217 2.28 3.62 -16.02
CA VAL A 217 3.49 3.51 -15.19
C VAL A 217 3.12 3.34 -13.71
N LEU A 218 2.08 4.03 -13.24
CA LEU A 218 1.60 3.95 -11.86
C LEU A 218 1.02 2.58 -11.51
N GLY A 219 0.17 2.01 -12.37
CA GLY A 219 -0.46 0.71 -12.10
C GLY A 219 -1.33 0.13 -13.20
N GLY A 220 -1.49 0.83 -14.33
CA GLY A 220 -2.21 0.30 -15.49
C GLY A 220 -1.49 -0.84 -16.19
N CYS A 221 -0.17 -0.96 -16.03
CA CYS A 221 0.64 -2.07 -16.52
C CYS A 221 1.37 -2.75 -15.35
N GLY A 222 1.00 -3.98 -15.01
CA GLY A 222 1.57 -4.70 -13.86
C GLY A 222 3.09 -4.90 -13.95
N LEU A 223 3.67 -4.89 -15.16
CA LEU A 223 5.12 -4.95 -15.36
C LEU A 223 5.84 -3.73 -14.76
N SER A 224 5.21 -2.55 -14.72
CA SER A 224 5.84 -1.32 -14.22
C SER A 224 6.07 -1.33 -12.71
N ARG A 225 5.33 -2.17 -11.98
CA ARG A 225 5.40 -2.38 -10.51
C ARG A 225 5.91 -3.77 -10.13
N MET A 226 6.33 -4.55 -11.13
CA MET A 226 6.84 -5.90 -10.95
C MET A 226 8.13 -5.95 -10.12
N PRO A 227 9.09 -5.00 -10.21
CA PRO A 227 10.30 -5.05 -9.39
C PRO A 227 9.99 -5.10 -7.88
N GLU A 228 9.07 -4.28 -7.39
CA GLU A 228 8.66 -4.24 -5.97
C GLU A 228 8.00 -5.56 -5.56
N PHE A 229 7.12 -6.05 -6.41
CA PHE A 229 6.42 -7.30 -6.17
C PHE A 229 7.40 -8.48 -6.13
N ALA A 230 8.35 -8.53 -7.06
CA ALA A 230 9.40 -9.54 -7.12
C ALA A 230 10.34 -9.47 -5.93
N PHE A 231 10.70 -8.27 -5.46
CA PHE A 231 11.45 -8.08 -4.21
C PHE A 231 10.69 -8.70 -3.04
N GLY A 232 9.40 -8.43 -2.93
CA GLY A 232 8.51 -9.08 -1.97
C GLY A 232 8.55 -10.60 -2.05
N MET A 233 8.46 -11.17 -3.25
CA MET A 233 8.53 -12.62 -3.45
C MET A 233 9.88 -13.21 -2.99
N VAL A 234 10.99 -12.50 -3.23
CA VAL A 234 12.32 -12.89 -2.76
C VAL A 234 12.39 -12.87 -1.24
N LEU A 235 11.90 -11.82 -0.59
CA LEU A 235 11.80 -11.77 0.87
C LEU A 235 10.97 -12.95 1.40
N GLY A 236 9.87 -13.29 0.71
CA GLY A 236 9.04 -14.44 1.03
C GLY A 236 9.82 -15.75 0.96
N ALA A 237 10.64 -15.93 -0.09
CA ALA A 237 11.49 -17.11 -0.23
C ALA A 237 12.61 -17.18 0.82
N LEU A 238 13.22 -16.04 1.18
CA LEU A 238 14.24 -15.95 2.22
C LEU A 238 13.66 -16.27 3.60
N HIS A 239 12.49 -15.72 3.92
CA HIS A 239 11.75 -16.04 5.13
C HIS A 239 11.41 -17.54 5.22
N ALA A 240 11.01 -18.17 4.10
CA ALA A 240 10.71 -19.61 4.09
C ALA A 240 11.94 -20.50 4.36
N ARG A 241 13.16 -20.01 4.08
CA ARG A 241 14.41 -20.75 4.31
C ARG A 241 14.87 -20.66 5.75
N ASN A 242 14.76 -19.47 6.36
CA ASN A 242 15.19 -19.25 7.74
C ASN A 242 14.39 -18.10 8.36
N THR A 243 13.23 -18.44 8.94
CA THR A 243 12.31 -17.49 9.58
C THR A 243 13.00 -16.68 10.67
N ASP A 244 13.71 -17.34 11.59
CA ASP A 244 14.28 -16.68 12.77
C ASP A 244 15.36 -15.66 12.40
N LYS A 245 16.25 -16.02 11.47
CA LYS A 245 17.29 -15.10 10.99
C LYS A 245 16.68 -13.92 10.23
N PHE A 246 15.68 -14.18 9.39
CA PHE A 246 14.99 -13.15 8.62
C PHE A 246 14.26 -12.16 9.54
N GLU A 247 13.42 -12.67 10.45
CA GLU A 247 12.65 -11.82 11.37
C GLU A 247 13.56 -11.10 12.37
N SER A 248 14.65 -11.72 12.83
CA SER A 248 15.66 -11.05 13.65
C SER A 248 16.27 -9.84 12.94
N TRP A 249 16.68 -10.01 11.67
CA TRP A 249 17.21 -8.90 10.87
C TRP A 249 16.17 -7.82 10.62
N LEU A 250 14.96 -8.20 10.19
CA LEU A 250 13.92 -7.26 9.82
C LEU A 250 13.40 -6.46 11.02
N LEU A 251 13.07 -7.16 12.12
CA LEU A 251 12.28 -6.61 13.23
C LEU A 251 13.10 -6.10 14.43
N ARG A 252 14.42 -6.37 14.48
CA ARG A 252 15.28 -5.96 15.63
C ARG A 252 16.17 -4.75 15.36
N GLY A 253 15.88 -3.98 14.31
CA GLY A 253 16.60 -2.74 14.00
C GLY A 253 17.40 -2.74 12.70
N PRO A 254 18.15 -3.79 12.32
CA PRO A 254 18.94 -3.76 11.08
C PRO A 254 18.11 -3.48 9.83
N GLY A 255 16.92 -4.08 9.70
CA GLY A 255 15.98 -3.79 8.62
C GLY A 255 15.52 -2.34 8.61
N PHE A 256 15.15 -1.80 9.78
CA PHE A 256 14.80 -0.38 9.94
C PHE A 256 15.94 0.54 9.51
N CYS A 257 17.16 0.31 10.01
CA CYS A 257 18.33 1.12 9.65
C CYS A 257 18.65 1.04 8.15
N THR A 258 18.54 -0.14 7.56
CA THR A 258 18.73 -0.33 6.11
C THR A 258 17.72 0.50 5.32
N GLY A 259 16.42 0.42 5.69
CA GLY A 259 15.38 1.23 5.06
C GLY A 259 15.59 2.73 5.27
N PHE A 260 15.97 3.14 6.48
CA PHE A 260 16.20 4.53 6.85
C PHE A 260 17.37 5.15 6.07
N LEU A 261 18.48 4.42 5.90
CA LEU A 261 19.62 4.86 5.10
C LEU A 261 19.32 4.83 3.59
N LEU A 262 18.51 3.88 3.13
CA LEU A 262 18.10 3.78 1.73
C LEU A 262 17.13 4.91 1.34
N TYR A 263 16.30 5.40 2.27
CA TYR A 263 15.23 6.35 1.96
C TYR A 263 15.74 7.66 1.35
N PRO A 264 16.74 8.37 1.92
CA PRO A 264 17.30 9.57 1.31
C PRO A 264 17.90 9.30 -0.06
N VAL A 265 18.55 8.15 -0.26
CA VAL A 265 19.08 7.74 -1.57
C VAL A 265 17.93 7.56 -2.56
N ALA A 266 16.86 6.87 -2.16
CA ALA A 266 15.66 6.69 -2.98
C ALA A 266 15.03 8.04 -3.37
N LEU A 267 15.00 9.01 -2.45
CA LEU A 267 14.53 10.37 -2.74
C LEU A 267 15.46 11.10 -3.70
N ALA A 268 16.78 11.00 -3.52
CA ALA A 268 17.76 11.61 -4.42
C ALA A 268 17.61 11.13 -5.87
N VAL A 269 17.20 9.87 -6.08
CA VAL A 269 16.98 9.31 -7.43
C VAL A 269 15.86 10.04 -8.19
N TYR A 270 14.89 10.70 -7.53
CA TYR A 270 13.91 11.54 -8.25
C TYR A 270 14.55 12.67 -9.05
N HIS A 271 15.74 13.12 -8.64
CA HIS A 271 16.44 14.25 -9.25
C HIS A 271 17.45 13.82 -10.32
N LEU A 272 17.69 12.51 -10.48
CA LEU A 272 18.62 12.01 -11.50
C LEU A 272 17.95 11.97 -12.88
N PRO A 273 18.71 12.20 -13.97
CA PRO A 273 18.22 11.98 -15.32
C PRO A 273 17.70 10.56 -15.47
N LYS A 274 16.43 10.43 -15.87
CA LYS A 274 15.73 9.14 -16.01
C LYS A 274 15.60 8.33 -14.71
N GLY A 275 15.84 8.94 -13.55
CA GLY A 275 15.75 8.27 -12.24
C GLY A 275 14.35 7.74 -11.92
N TYR A 276 13.30 8.34 -12.51
CA TYR A 276 11.90 7.92 -12.35
C TYR A 276 11.61 6.47 -12.76
N VAL A 277 12.50 5.84 -13.54
CA VAL A 277 12.44 4.39 -13.84
C VAL A 277 12.60 3.54 -12.57
N ALA A 278 13.45 3.95 -11.63
CA ALA A 278 13.82 3.14 -10.48
C ALA A 278 13.21 3.60 -9.14
N VAL A 279 12.73 4.85 -9.04
CA VAL A 279 12.26 5.44 -7.76
C VAL A 279 11.19 4.64 -7.07
N ASP A 280 10.23 4.06 -7.80
CA ASP A 280 9.13 3.28 -7.23
C ASP A 280 9.63 2.02 -6.49
N LEU A 281 10.65 1.36 -7.06
CA LEU A 281 11.32 0.25 -6.39
C LEU A 281 12.03 0.71 -5.13
N LEU A 282 12.87 1.73 -5.25
CA LEU A 282 13.72 2.18 -4.15
C LEU A 282 12.87 2.70 -2.97
N THR A 283 11.89 3.54 -3.26
CA THR A 283 10.99 4.13 -2.25
C THR A 283 10.05 3.08 -1.65
N GLY A 284 9.51 2.16 -2.46
CA GLY A 284 8.66 1.07 -1.98
C GLY A 284 9.42 0.12 -1.05
N VAL A 285 10.66 -0.23 -1.40
CA VAL A 285 11.53 -1.08 -0.57
C VAL A 285 11.97 -0.35 0.70
N ALA A 286 12.44 0.90 0.59
CA ALA A 286 12.83 1.69 1.75
C ALA A 286 11.65 1.86 2.72
N CYS A 287 10.46 2.18 2.19
CA CYS A 287 9.22 2.28 2.97
C CYS A 287 8.85 0.97 3.64
N PHE A 288 8.88 -0.15 2.91
CA PHE A 288 8.63 -1.47 3.50
C PHE A 288 9.59 -1.76 4.66
N LEU A 289 10.90 -1.55 4.48
CA LEU A 289 11.91 -1.84 5.48
C LEU A 289 11.78 -0.96 6.73
N VAL A 290 11.53 0.35 6.55
CA VAL A 290 11.29 1.28 7.67
C VAL A 290 10.04 0.88 8.45
N VAL A 291 8.90 0.72 7.76
CA VAL A 291 7.62 0.47 8.41
C VAL A 291 7.59 -0.93 9.04
N ALA A 292 8.07 -1.96 8.34
CA ALA A 292 8.13 -3.32 8.87
C ALA A 292 9.17 -3.45 10.00
N GLY A 293 10.31 -2.78 9.88
CA GLY A 293 11.33 -2.79 10.94
C GLY A 293 10.84 -2.12 12.22
N ALA A 294 10.17 -0.97 12.11
CA ALA A 294 9.56 -0.32 13.26
C ALA A 294 8.29 -1.07 13.75
N ALA A 295 7.62 -1.88 12.93
CA ALA A 295 6.55 -2.76 13.40
C ALA A 295 7.03 -3.76 14.47
N GLY A 296 8.31 -4.17 14.46
CA GLY A 296 8.92 -4.98 15.52
C GLY A 296 9.00 -4.26 16.88
N PHE A 297 9.08 -2.94 16.88
CA PHE A 297 8.97 -2.11 18.08
C PHE A 297 7.50 -1.91 18.46
N TRP A 298 6.64 -1.50 17.53
CA TRP A 298 5.21 -1.25 17.79
C TRP A 298 4.46 -2.47 18.29
N SER A 299 4.84 -3.67 17.84
CA SER A 299 4.24 -4.92 18.29
C SER A 299 4.49 -5.23 19.77
N ARG A 300 5.51 -4.62 20.38
CA ARG A 300 5.85 -4.80 21.80
C ARG A 300 5.08 -3.85 22.72
N LEU A 301 4.52 -2.76 22.18
CA LEU A 301 3.76 -1.80 22.96
C LEU A 301 2.35 -2.36 23.25
N PRO A 302 1.96 -2.50 24.54
CA PRO A 302 0.63 -2.98 24.91
C PRO A 302 -0.47 -2.13 24.28
N GLY A 303 -1.49 -2.78 23.72
CA GLY A 303 -2.62 -2.10 23.07
C GLY A 303 -2.32 -1.62 21.65
N LEU A 304 -1.26 -0.82 21.43
CA LEU A 304 -0.97 -0.23 20.11
C LEU A 304 -0.75 -1.32 19.04
N GLY A 305 0.09 -2.31 19.32
CA GLY A 305 0.34 -3.42 18.39
C GLY A 305 -0.95 -4.19 18.03
N LYS A 306 -1.86 -4.35 19.00
CA LYS A 306 -3.17 -5.00 18.77
C LYS A 306 -4.05 -4.19 17.84
N TRP A 307 -4.17 -2.87 18.08
CA TRP A 307 -5.00 -2.00 17.24
C TRP A 307 -4.45 -1.87 15.81
N LEU A 308 -3.13 -1.75 15.66
CA LEU A 308 -2.49 -1.77 14.35
C LEU A 308 -2.70 -3.11 13.64
N ALA A 309 -2.56 -4.24 14.34
CA ALA A 309 -2.85 -5.55 13.74
C ALA A 309 -4.32 -5.70 13.31
N VAL A 310 -5.27 -5.14 14.07
CA VAL A 310 -6.68 -5.09 13.67
C VAL A 310 -6.85 -4.24 12.40
N ALA A 311 -6.29 -3.03 12.36
CA ALA A 311 -6.34 -2.19 11.16
C ALA A 311 -5.71 -2.90 9.95
N GLY A 312 -4.60 -3.60 10.13
CA GLY A 312 -3.94 -4.36 9.05
C GLY A 312 -4.72 -5.58 8.58
N THR A 313 -5.47 -6.22 9.48
CA THR A 313 -6.42 -7.30 9.15
C THR A 313 -7.45 -6.83 8.14
N PHE A 314 -8.02 -5.66 8.39
CA PHE A 314 -9.09 -5.06 7.58
C PHE A 314 -8.61 -3.97 6.62
N SER A 315 -7.30 -3.94 6.35
CA SER A 315 -6.68 -2.89 5.50
C SER A 315 -7.31 -2.82 4.11
N TYR A 316 -7.87 -3.92 3.60
CA TYR A 316 -8.51 -3.94 2.29
C TYR A 316 -9.84 -3.19 2.29
N GLY A 317 -10.71 -3.42 3.27
CA GLY A 317 -11.95 -2.65 3.44
C GLY A 317 -11.65 -1.16 3.63
N ILE A 318 -10.70 -0.82 4.52
CA ILE A 318 -10.26 0.56 4.76
C ILE A 318 -9.78 1.21 3.45
N TYR A 319 -8.92 0.51 2.72
CA TYR A 319 -8.40 0.96 1.44
C TYR A 319 -9.51 1.31 0.43
N LEU A 320 -10.51 0.46 0.32
CA LEU A 320 -11.57 0.65 -0.68
C LEU A 320 -12.50 1.82 -0.38
N ILE A 321 -12.69 2.19 0.88
CA ILE A 321 -13.69 3.21 1.21
C ILE A 321 -13.10 4.57 1.57
N HIS A 322 -11.85 4.63 2.05
CA HIS A 322 -11.37 5.82 2.75
C HIS A 322 -11.39 7.12 1.93
N GLN A 323 -11.00 7.08 0.64
CA GLN A 323 -10.65 8.30 -0.08
C GLN A 323 -11.83 9.25 -0.33
N PRO A 324 -13.02 8.82 -0.82
CA PRO A 324 -14.18 9.71 -0.98
C PRO A 324 -14.63 10.36 0.35
N TYR A 325 -14.54 9.64 1.46
CA TYR A 325 -14.82 10.19 2.79
C TYR A 325 -13.72 11.15 3.26
N ALA A 326 -12.44 10.81 3.02
CA ALA A 326 -11.32 11.68 3.35
C ALA A 326 -11.47 13.03 2.63
N ILE A 327 -11.82 13.02 1.34
CA ILE A 327 -12.07 14.23 0.56
C ILE A 327 -13.24 15.03 1.15
N TYR A 328 -14.36 14.37 1.45
CA TYR A 328 -15.53 15.02 2.03
C TYR A 328 -15.21 15.68 3.37
N PHE A 329 -14.76 14.90 4.35
CA PHE A 329 -14.58 15.39 5.72
C PHE A 329 -13.38 16.32 5.88
N ALA A 330 -12.24 16.04 5.24
CA ALA A 330 -11.07 16.90 5.36
C ALA A 330 -11.24 18.24 4.62
N SER A 331 -12.18 18.34 3.66
CA SER A 331 -12.47 19.61 3.01
C SER A 331 -13.03 20.67 3.96
N PHE A 332 -13.73 20.28 5.03
CA PHE A 332 -14.22 21.19 6.07
C PHE A 332 -13.10 21.78 6.94
N LEU A 333 -11.89 21.19 6.90
CA LEU A 333 -10.74 21.65 7.66
C LEU A 333 -9.91 22.68 6.87
N LYS A 334 -10.23 22.94 5.59
CA LYS A 334 -9.48 23.91 4.78
C LYS A 334 -9.45 25.28 5.46
N GLY A 335 -8.26 25.87 5.51
CA GLY A 335 -8.02 27.15 6.18
C GLY A 335 -7.85 27.06 7.71
N GLN A 336 -8.13 25.92 8.34
CA GLN A 336 -7.89 25.73 9.77
C GLN A 336 -6.39 25.59 10.06
N PRO A 337 -5.91 26.10 11.22
CA PRO A 337 -4.52 25.98 11.61
C PRO A 337 -4.14 24.54 11.96
N ALA A 338 -2.86 24.21 11.84
CA ALA A 338 -2.36 22.84 12.01
C ALA A 338 -2.71 22.20 13.37
N TRP A 339 -2.70 22.99 14.44
CA TRP A 339 -3.01 22.50 15.79
C TRP A 339 -4.46 22.02 15.95
N GLN A 340 -5.39 22.53 15.12
CA GLN A 340 -6.77 22.04 15.06
C GLN A 340 -6.90 20.90 14.04
N ALA A 341 -6.37 21.11 12.83
CA ALA A 341 -6.59 20.19 11.72
C ALA A 341 -5.90 18.84 11.93
N VAL A 342 -4.64 18.81 12.39
CA VAL A 342 -3.86 17.56 12.51
C VAL A 342 -4.53 16.56 13.47
N PRO A 343 -4.95 16.93 14.70
CA PRO A 343 -5.70 16.02 15.56
C PRO A 343 -6.99 15.50 14.92
N LEU A 344 -7.75 16.37 14.24
CA LEU A 344 -9.00 15.99 13.56
C LEU A 344 -8.75 15.04 12.38
N LEU A 345 -7.65 15.22 11.64
CA LEU A 345 -7.25 14.31 10.56
C LEU A 345 -6.83 12.93 11.11
N ILE A 346 -6.17 12.88 12.26
CA ILE A 346 -5.85 11.61 12.93
C ILE A 346 -7.14 10.91 13.39
N LEU A 347 -8.07 11.65 14.00
CA LEU A 347 -9.38 11.11 14.39
C LEU A 347 -10.17 10.62 13.18
N LEU A 348 -10.14 11.34 12.06
CA LEU A 348 -10.74 10.92 10.81
C LEU A 348 -10.11 9.61 10.30
N ALA A 349 -8.79 9.48 10.33
CA ALA A 349 -8.12 8.24 9.93
C ALA A 349 -8.55 7.05 10.78
N VAL A 350 -8.69 7.24 12.10
CA VAL A 350 -9.21 6.20 13.02
C VAL A 350 -10.68 5.88 12.72
N ALA A 351 -11.53 6.88 12.52
CA ALA A 351 -12.94 6.68 12.20
C ALA A 351 -13.13 5.91 10.89
N LEU A 352 -12.36 6.25 9.85
CA LEU A 352 -12.39 5.54 8.57
C LEU A 352 -11.82 4.13 8.68
N ALA A 353 -10.83 3.91 9.54
CA ALA A 353 -10.33 2.57 9.81
C ALA A 353 -11.39 1.68 10.48
N ILE A 354 -12.12 2.23 11.45
CA ILE A 354 -13.24 1.54 12.10
C ILE A 354 -14.34 1.26 11.08
N TRP A 355 -14.73 2.25 10.29
CA TRP A 355 -15.79 2.12 9.28
C TRP A 355 -15.45 1.04 8.25
N GLY A 356 -14.27 1.09 7.64
CA GLY A 356 -13.83 0.10 6.67
C GLY A 356 -13.71 -1.30 7.27
N GLY A 357 -13.26 -1.41 8.52
CA GLY A 357 -13.19 -2.67 9.26
C GLY A 357 -14.55 -3.26 9.59
N LEU A 358 -15.54 -2.44 9.97
CA LEU A 358 -16.91 -2.87 10.22
C LEU A 358 -17.56 -3.40 8.94
N LEU A 359 -17.38 -2.70 7.81
CA LEU A 359 -17.90 -3.12 6.52
C LEU A 359 -17.31 -4.47 6.07
N GLU A 360 -15.99 -4.61 6.13
CA GLU A 360 -15.32 -5.87 5.76
C GLU A 360 -15.73 -7.01 6.71
N LYS A 361 -15.84 -6.74 8.02
CA LYS A 361 -16.30 -7.74 8.99
C LYS A 361 -17.75 -8.16 8.73
N PHE A 362 -18.64 -7.21 8.43
CA PHE A 362 -20.03 -7.48 8.09
C PHE A 362 -20.12 -8.38 6.86
N LEU A 363 -19.41 -8.03 5.79
CA LEU A 363 -19.41 -8.80 4.55
C LEU A 363 -18.84 -10.20 4.76
N ASN A 364 -17.71 -10.33 5.47
CA ASN A 364 -17.11 -11.64 5.76
C ASN A 364 -18.06 -12.55 6.57
N ARG A 365 -18.83 -11.98 7.50
CA ARG A 365 -19.85 -12.73 8.24
C ARG A 365 -21.00 -13.20 7.35
N TRP A 366 -21.42 -12.36 6.39
CA TRP A 366 -22.49 -12.70 5.46
C TRP A 366 -22.09 -13.76 4.43
N MET A 367 -20.83 -13.75 3.99
CA MET A 367 -20.29 -14.72 3.03
C MET A 367 -19.84 -16.05 3.65
N SER A 368 -19.70 -16.13 4.98
CA SER A 368 -19.31 -17.37 5.65
C SER A 368 -20.50 -18.32 5.72
N PRO A 369 -20.36 -19.60 5.35
CA PRO A 369 -21.46 -20.56 5.50
C PRO A 369 -21.87 -20.67 6.98
N PRO A 370 -23.17 -20.93 7.26
CA PRO A 370 -23.63 -21.11 8.63
C PRO A 370 -22.82 -22.21 9.31
N VAL A 371 -22.32 -21.93 10.51
CA VAL A 371 -21.60 -22.91 11.32
C VAL A 371 -22.55 -24.06 11.60
N ALA A 372 -22.22 -25.26 11.10
CA ALA A 372 -22.99 -26.47 11.40
C ALA A 372 -23.10 -26.62 12.93
N PRO A 373 -24.29 -26.91 13.48
CA PRO A 373 -24.45 -27.12 14.91
C PRO A 373 -23.47 -28.20 15.37
N LYS A 374 -22.75 -27.94 16.46
CA LYS A 374 -21.90 -28.96 17.09
C LYS A 374 -22.77 -30.20 17.35
N PRO A 375 -22.33 -31.40 16.97
CA PRO A 375 -23.04 -32.61 17.35
C PRO A 375 -23.12 -32.63 18.87
N THR A 376 -24.35 -32.60 19.39
CA THR A 376 -24.63 -32.95 20.77
C THR A 376 -24.27 -34.42 20.90
N HIS A 377 -23.12 -34.71 21.51
CA HIS A 377 -22.80 -36.07 21.89
C HIS A 377 -23.88 -36.55 22.88
N PRO A 378 -24.51 -37.71 22.65
CA PRO A 378 -25.46 -38.32 23.58
C PRO A 378 -24.78 -38.73 24.89
#